data_AF-A0A7S3U6A1-F1
#
_entry.id   AF-A0A7S3U6A1-F1
#
_cell.length_a   1.000
_cell.length_b   1.000
_cell.length_c   1.000
_cell.angle_alpha   90.00
_cell.angle_beta   90.00
_cell.angle_gamma   90.00
#
_symmetry.space_group_name_H-M   'P 1'
#
loop_
_entity.id
_entity.type
_entity.pdbx_description
1 polymer ?
#
loop_
_entity_poly.entity_id
_entity_poly.type
_entity_poly.pdbx_seq_one_letter_code
_entity_poly.pdbx_strand_id
1 'polypeptide(L)'
;FAGSGVVHMVGGFAGLMGAIIVGPRTGRFGADGRPIAMPGHNASLVVLGTFILWVGWYGFNPGSMLAIAGADNATVVARSAVTTTIAAASGGVTAMIIHYSLYHVWDLI
;
A
#
# COMPACT_ATOMS: atom_id res chain seq x y z
N PHE A 1 -5.16 -3.93 15.55
CA PHE A 1 -6.36 -3.11 15.31
C PHE A 1 -7.11 -3.60 14.08
N ALA A 2 -6.73 -3.21 12.86
CA ALA A 2 -7.53 -3.52 11.65
C ALA A 2 -6.98 -4.65 10.75
N GLY A 3 -6.05 -5.49 11.23
CA GLY A 3 -5.61 -6.67 10.44
C GLY A 3 -4.28 -6.57 9.71
N SER A 4 -3.31 -5.79 10.22
CA SER A 4 -1.91 -5.82 9.72
C SER A 4 -1.33 -7.24 9.64
N GLY A 5 -1.59 -8.10 10.63
CA GLY A 5 -1.23 -9.51 10.57
C GLY A 5 -2.13 -10.32 9.64
N VAL A 6 -3.41 -10.42 10.00
CA VAL A 6 -4.34 -11.37 9.36
C VAL A 6 -4.71 -11.05 7.91
N VAL A 7 -4.60 -9.79 7.48
CA VAL A 7 -4.87 -9.39 6.08
C VAL A 7 -3.57 -9.11 5.35
N HIS A 8 -2.78 -8.13 5.80
CA HIS A 8 -1.64 -7.64 5.02
C HIS A 8 -0.44 -8.58 5.06
N MET A 9 -0.03 -9.06 6.24
CA MET A 9 1.09 -10.00 6.36
C MET A 9 0.75 -11.35 5.73
N VAL A 10 -0.42 -11.92 6.03
CA VAL A 10 -0.88 -13.18 5.42
C VAL A 10 -0.94 -13.06 3.89
N GLY A 11 -1.59 -12.01 3.37
CA GLY A 11 -1.66 -11.78 1.92
C GLY A 11 -0.28 -11.58 1.28
N GLY A 12 0.62 -10.86 1.96
CA GLY A 12 2.00 -10.66 1.53
C GLY A 12 2.81 -11.96 1.45
N PHE A 13 2.75 -12.80 2.49
CA PHE A 13 3.43 -14.10 2.47
C PHE A 13 2.83 -15.05 1.45
N ALA A 14 1.51 -15.07 1.30
CA ALA A 14 0.86 -15.86 0.25
C ALA A 14 1.31 -15.41 -1.16
N GLY A 15 1.38 -14.10 -1.40
CA GLY A 15 1.90 -13.53 -2.64
C GLY A 15 3.37 -13.85 -2.89
N LEU A 16 4.21 -13.79 -1.86
CA LEU A 16 5.62 -14.17 -1.93
C LEU A 16 5.78 -15.66 -2.29
N MET A 17 5.07 -16.55 -1.60
CA MET A 17 5.13 -17.98 -1.88
C MET A 17 4.62 -18.28 -3.29
N GLY A 18 3.55 -17.62 -3.73
CA GLY A 18 3.06 -17.71 -5.10
C GLY A 18 4.11 -17.27 -6.13
N ALA A 19 4.80 -16.15 -5.89
CA ALA A 19 5.86 -15.67 -6.77
C ALA A 19 7.07 -16.62 -6.83
N ILE A 20 7.44 -17.25 -5.71
CA ILE A 20 8.52 -18.24 -5.65
C ILE A 20 8.14 -19.49 -6.45
N ILE A 21 6.91 -20.00 -6.28
CA ILE A 21 6.44 -21.22 -6.93
C ILE A 21 6.28 -21.02 -8.44
N VAL A 22 5.68 -19.91 -8.88
CA VAL A 22 5.48 -19.61 -10.31
C VAL A 22 6.81 -19.27 -11.00
N GLY A 23 7.74 -18.66 -10.27
CA GLY A 23 9.00 -18.19 -10.80
C GLY A 23 8.90 -16.83 -11.50
N PRO A 24 10.04 -16.32 -12.01
CA PRO A 24 10.10 -14.98 -12.59
C PRO A 24 9.39 -14.89 -13.94
N ARG A 25 8.83 -13.71 -14.23
CA ARG A 25 8.27 -13.39 -15.54
C ARG A 25 9.34 -13.51 -16.63
N THR A 26 8.96 -13.97 -17.83
CA THR A 26 9.85 -13.99 -19.00
C THR A 26 10.42 -12.59 -19.25
N GLY A 27 11.73 -12.50 -19.45
CA GLY A 27 12.43 -11.23 -19.65
C GLY A 27 12.60 -10.37 -18.39
N ARG A 28 12.24 -10.87 -17.19
CA ARG A 28 12.47 -10.14 -15.94
C ARG A 28 13.95 -9.97 -15.61
N PHE A 29 14.76 -10.95 -16.00
CA PHE A 29 16.19 -10.97 -15.77
C PHE A 29 16.94 -11.17 -17.08
N GLY A 30 18.02 -10.42 -17.28
CA GLY A 30 18.92 -10.57 -18.42
C GLY A 30 19.78 -11.83 -18.35
N ALA A 31 20.57 -12.09 -19.38
CA ALA A 31 21.50 -13.24 -19.42
C ALA A 31 22.56 -13.18 -18.30
N ASP A 32 22.86 -11.99 -17.80
CA ASP A 32 23.74 -11.72 -16.66
C ASP A 32 23.03 -11.81 -15.30
N GLY A 33 21.75 -12.19 -15.29
CA GLY A 33 20.91 -12.28 -14.10
C GLY A 33 20.43 -10.93 -13.56
N ARG A 34 20.76 -9.80 -14.21
CA ARG A 34 20.37 -8.48 -13.71
C ARG A 34 18.89 -8.19 -13.97
N PRO A 35 18.19 -7.51 -13.04
CA PRO A 35 16.80 -7.13 -13.25
C PRO A 35 16.65 -6.17 -14.44
N ILE A 36 15.67 -6.44 -15.29
CA ILE A 36 15.25 -5.54 -16.37
C ILE A 36 13.98 -4.79 -15.91
N ALA A 37 13.97 -3.47 -16.11
CA ALA A 37 12.84 -2.62 -15.76
C ALA A 37 11.58 -3.05 -16.53
N MET A 38 10.46 -3.16 -15.82
CA MET A 38 9.14 -3.47 -16.40
C MET A 38 8.19 -2.37 -15.95
N PRO A 39 8.09 -1.25 -16.70
CA PRO A 39 7.34 -0.08 -16.28
C PRO A 39 5.84 -0.37 -16.16
N GLY A 40 5.16 0.45 -15.37
CA GLY A 40 3.70 0.38 -15.22
C GLY A 40 2.97 0.66 -16.54
N HIS A 41 1.83 -0.01 -16.73
CA HIS A 41 1.09 0.05 -17.99
C HIS A 41 0.20 1.30 -18.10
N ASN A 42 -0.28 1.84 -16.97
CA ASN A 42 -1.21 2.98 -16.95
C ASN A 42 -1.16 3.75 -15.62
N ALA A 43 -0.60 4.95 -15.62
CA ALA A 43 -0.47 5.82 -14.44
C ALA A 43 -1.84 6.17 -13.83
N SER A 44 -2.79 6.55 -14.68
CA SER A 44 -4.11 7.01 -14.26
C SER A 44 -4.87 5.93 -13.49
N LEU A 45 -4.75 4.67 -13.92
CA LEU A 45 -5.37 3.54 -13.21
C LEU A 45 -4.70 3.25 -11.86
N VAL A 46 -3.37 3.41 -11.74
CA VAL A 46 -2.67 3.28 -10.45
C VAL A 46 -3.13 4.35 -9.47
N VAL A 47 -3.23 5.60 -9.92
CA VAL A 47 -3.71 6.72 -9.09
C VAL A 47 -5.17 6.50 -8.68
N LEU A 48 -6.05 6.16 -9.64
CA LEU A 48 -7.46 5.87 -9.35
C LEU A 48 -7.61 4.73 -8.33
N GLY A 49 -6.89 3.62 -8.55
CA GLY A 49 -6.88 2.48 -7.62
C GLY A 49 -6.40 2.87 -6.23
N THR A 50 -5.36 3.71 -6.13
CA THR A 50 -4.84 4.21 -4.86
C THR A 50 -5.89 5.03 -4.10
N PHE A 51 -6.63 5.91 -4.77
CA PHE A 51 -7.71 6.67 -4.14
C PHE A 51 -8.88 5.79 -3.71
N ILE A 52 -9.27 4.80 -4.52
CA ILE A 52 -10.31 3.84 -4.16
C ILE A 52 -9.90 3.07 -2.89
N LEU A 53 -8.65 2.59 -2.84
CA LEU A 53 -8.11 1.91 -1.66
C LEU A 53 -8.08 2.82 -0.44
N TRP A 54 -7.61 4.06 -0.58
CA TRP A 54 -7.54 5.01 0.53
C TRP A 54 -8.92 5.32 1.09
N VAL A 55 -9.92 5.59 0.24
CA VAL A 55 -11.31 5.80 0.69
C VAL A 55 -11.84 4.54 1.38
N GLY A 56 -11.63 3.35 0.79
CA GLY A 56 -12.01 2.08 1.40
C GLY A 56 -11.37 1.85 2.78
N TRP A 57 -10.16 2.37 2.98
CA TRP A 57 -9.43 2.23 4.25
C TRP A 57 -10.07 2.96 5.43
N TYR A 58 -10.94 3.95 5.20
CA TYR A 58 -11.76 4.55 6.26
C TYR A 58 -12.87 3.62 6.75
N GLY A 59 -13.37 2.73 5.89
CA GLY A 59 -14.22 1.62 6.33
C GLY A 59 -13.41 0.56 7.08
N PHE A 60 -12.21 0.26 6.59
CA PHE A 60 -11.37 -0.80 7.13
C PHE A 60 -10.80 -0.47 8.52
N ASN A 61 -10.14 0.68 8.68
CA ASN A 61 -9.45 1.04 9.92
C ASN A 61 -10.46 1.50 10.99
N PRO A 62 -11.11 2.68 10.88
CA PRO A 62 -12.14 3.11 11.84
C PRO A 62 -13.24 2.08 12.09
N GLY A 63 -13.72 1.40 11.04
CA GLY A 63 -14.79 0.40 11.15
C GLY A 63 -14.39 -0.83 11.96
N SER A 64 -13.09 -1.13 12.08
CA SER A 64 -12.60 -2.21 12.94
C SER A 64 -12.85 -1.98 14.44
N MET A 65 -13.30 -0.78 14.84
CA MET A 65 -13.76 -0.55 16.21
C MET A 65 -15.10 -1.24 16.50
N LEU A 66 -15.92 -1.54 15.49
CA LEU A 66 -17.23 -2.21 15.57
C LEU A 66 -18.28 -1.50 16.47
N ALA A 67 -17.96 -0.34 17.03
CA ALA A 67 -18.84 0.49 17.82
C ALA A 67 -18.46 1.97 17.67
N ILE A 68 -19.46 2.84 17.65
CA ILE A 68 -19.27 4.31 17.64
C ILE A 68 -20.05 5.01 18.75
N ALA A 69 -21.06 4.34 19.34
CA ALA A 69 -21.86 4.91 20.41
C ALA A 69 -21.03 5.08 21.69
N GLY A 70 -21.19 6.22 22.36
CA GLY A 70 -20.43 6.60 23.54
C GLY A 70 -19.15 7.39 23.20
N ALA A 71 -18.77 8.31 24.10
CA ALA A 71 -17.66 9.24 23.89
C ALA A 71 -16.32 8.54 23.67
N ASP A 72 -16.05 7.46 24.41
CA ASP A 72 -14.80 6.72 24.34
C ASP A 72 -14.63 6.02 22.98
N ASN A 73 -15.67 5.30 22.53
CA ASN A 73 -15.66 4.62 21.24
C ASN A 73 -15.54 5.60 20.08
N ALA A 74 -16.31 6.70 20.11
CA ALA A 74 -16.23 7.75 19.09
C ALA A 74 -14.83 8.37 18.99
N THR A 75 -14.15 8.55 20.13
CA THR A 75 -12.79 9.07 20.18
C THR A 75 -11.79 8.13 19.52
N VAL A 76 -11.91 6.81 19.73
CA VAL A 76 -11.06 5.80 19.08
C VAL A 76 -11.30 5.77 17.57
N VAL A 77 -12.56 5.79 17.12
CA VAL A 77 -12.94 5.84 15.69
C VAL A 77 -12.35 7.09 15.02
N ALA A 78 -12.54 8.27 15.63
CA ALA A 78 -12.04 9.54 15.11
C ALA A 78 -10.51 9.54 15.02
N ARG A 79 -9.83 9.10 16.08
CA ARG A 79 -8.37 8.98 16.08
C ARG A 79 -7.89 8.03 14.98
N SER A 80 -8.53 6.87 14.84
CA SER A 80 -8.20 5.89 13.80
C SER A 80 -8.35 6.49 12.39
N ALA A 81 -9.41 7.27 12.15
CA ALA A 81 -9.64 7.94 10.86
C ALA A 81 -8.53 8.95 10.56
N VAL A 82 -8.21 9.82 11.52
CA VAL A 82 -7.14 10.82 11.38
C VAL A 82 -5.79 10.14 11.15
N THR A 83 -5.46 9.11 11.92
CA THR A 83 -4.19 8.37 11.72
C THR A 83 -4.14 7.67 10.37
N THR A 84 -5.27 7.23 9.82
CA THR A 84 -5.33 6.61 8.49
C THR A 84 -4.93 7.60 7.40
N THR A 85 -5.45 8.83 7.45
CA THR A 85 -5.09 9.89 6.49
C THR A 85 -3.63 10.30 6.62
N ILE A 86 -3.19 10.57 7.85
CA ILE A 86 -1.84 11.07 8.09
C ILE A 86 -0.81 10.01 7.69
N ALA A 87 -1.04 8.73 8.02
CA ALA A 87 -0.13 7.65 7.66
C ALA A 87 -0.01 7.47 6.14
N ALA A 88 -1.12 7.51 5.41
CA ALA A 88 -1.11 7.42 3.95
C ALA A 88 -0.41 8.62 3.30
N ALA A 89 -0.70 9.84 3.76
CA ALA A 89 -0.05 11.05 3.28
C ALA A 89 1.46 11.06 3.58
N SER A 90 1.85 10.73 4.81
CA SER A 90 3.28 10.65 5.19
C SER A 90 4.00 9.56 4.40
N GLY A 91 3.37 8.39 4.23
CA GLY A 91 3.95 7.29 3.44
C GLY A 91 4.19 7.69 1.98
N GLY A 92 3.20 8.36 1.35
CA GLY A 92 3.32 8.86 -0.02
C GLY A 92 4.43 9.90 -0.19
N VAL A 93 4.48 10.91 0.70
CA VAL A 93 5.52 11.94 0.67
C VAL A 93 6.91 11.35 0.93
N THR A 94 7.03 10.45 1.92
CA THR A 94 8.29 9.77 2.21
C THR A 94 8.77 8.93 1.03
N ALA A 95 7.88 8.14 0.41
CA ALA A 95 8.22 7.33 -0.76
C ALA A 95 8.69 8.22 -1.93
N MET A 96 7.99 9.32 -2.19
CA MET A 96 8.34 10.28 -3.24
C MET A 96 9.72 10.92 -2.99
N ILE A 97 10.01 11.33 -1.75
CA ILE A 97 11.31 11.90 -1.38
C ILE A 97 12.43 10.87 -1.53
N ILE A 98 12.21 9.64 -1.05
CA ILE A 98 13.19 8.55 -1.18
C ILE A 98 13.46 8.27 -2.66
N HIS A 99 12.42 8.16 -3.48
CA HIS A 99 12.57 7.93 -4.91
C HIS A 99 13.39 9.03 -5.58
N TYR A 100 13.05 10.28 -5.32
CA TYR A 100 13.80 11.42 -5.85
C TYR A 100 15.26 11.41 -5.36
N SER A 101 15.52 11.04 -4.12
CA SER A 101 16.90 10.99 -3.60
C SER A 101 17.78 9.92 -4.25
N LEU A 102 17.17 8.82 -4.72
CA LEU A 102 17.89 7.71 -5.35
C LEU A 102 18.06 7.91 -6.86
N TYR A 103 17.06 8.49 -7.52
CA TYR A 103 16.99 8.53 -8.98
C TYR A 103 16.99 9.94 -9.56
N HIS A 104 16.88 10.97 -8.72
CA HIS A 104 16.84 12.39 -9.11
C HIS A 104 15.72 12.72 -10.11
N VAL A 105 14.63 11.94 -10.07
CA VAL A 105 13.45 12.10 -10.92
C VAL A 105 12.20 11.97 -10.04
N TRP A 106 11.24 12.86 -10.26
CA TRP A 106 9.89 12.74 -9.71
C TRP A 106 9.13 11.71 -10.53
N ASP A 107 9.00 10.52 -9.98
CA ASP A 107 8.27 9.44 -10.63
C ASP A 107 6.89 9.26 -10.02
N LEU A 108 5.93 9.00 -10.89
CA LEU A 108 4.57 8.64 -10.53
C LEU A 108 4.39 7.11 -10.48
N ILE A 109 5.27 6.34 -11.13
CA ILE A 109 5.21 4.86 -11.22
C ILE A 109 6.59 4.19 -11.29
#